data_AF-A0A246PQE8-F1
#
_entry.id   AF-A0A246PQE8-F1
#
_cell.length_a   1.000
_cell.length_b   1.000
_cell.length_c   1.000
_cell.angle_alpha   90.00
_cell.angle_beta   90.00
_cell.angle_gamma   90.00
#
_symmetry.space_group_name_H-M   'P 1'
#
loop_
_entity.id
_entity.type
_entity.pdbx_description
1 polymer ?
#
loop_
_entity_poly.entity_id
_entity_poly.type
_entity_poly.pdbx_seq_one_letter_code
_entity_poly.pdbx_strand_id
1 'polypeptide(L)'
;MSVGTNMKNPESGWIRKYCQPANAGSFFNGVSRTNQSDWFTVGTDEQAESGNAFYATSKVPSNELSFTFFGTGLRIMAGHDEVPISEYFALSIDGGEEKFVQLFSKTPQFTVVYENLQLENKEHKVTLRTAISSGKGSFTFLYAIDYLDLETAKKPLVSLYEKESGKIFTDDFDSIHPRWIMSPASAFDISAEKSFLRINHDASKDVLLLVDKPAGDIAIQVTADYQPTVENDNGGLLIYQNTDNKIEFLESYSKTSSKDHIEWLAVSQGNQWDFYSKTDSNFDYADSDKLEANKIGIILKKGIENQYKPLNVDRIIVTAGNKLKLRQLFPGSIVVLKDDSGTIVFKSVVVQNNTGIDIVLPSLEFKGQVEIFDEKNMLIATKKTIFYGGDIYNMGSPLKILMHDKELNDTDPTHLGNMVEGQKVIRMSVQNENISAVANLKISVQQYMDKVGVSWADVSLDGINFSKEISIGTLDPQNSKEFWVKVVKDYNYMGLEPIYFNIKLAHD
;
A
#
# COMPACT_ATOMS: atom_id res chain seq x y z
N MET A 1 7.59 17.00 28.67
CA MET A 1 7.78 15.87 29.61
C MET A 1 6.59 14.97 29.42
N SER A 2 6.82 13.77 28.91
CA SER A 2 5.77 12.86 28.44
C SER A 2 5.26 11.92 29.53
N VAL A 3 5.87 11.94 30.72
CA VAL A 3 5.49 11.09 31.86
C VAL A 3 4.01 11.27 32.20
N GLY A 4 3.29 10.16 32.37
CA GLY A 4 1.84 10.12 32.59
C GLY A 4 0.99 10.15 31.31
N THR A 5 1.61 10.35 30.13
CA THR A 5 0.90 10.33 28.85
C THR A 5 0.71 8.90 28.37
N ASN A 6 -0.47 8.61 27.80
CA ASN A 6 -0.74 7.36 27.09
C ASN A 6 -0.21 7.44 25.65
N MET A 7 0.81 6.64 25.32
CA MET A 7 1.49 6.72 24.02
C MET A 7 1.40 5.39 23.27
N LYS A 8 0.30 5.17 22.54
CA LYS A 8 0.05 3.91 21.80
C LYS A 8 1.02 3.66 20.65
N ASN A 9 1.52 4.73 20.01
CA ASN A 9 2.50 4.69 18.93
C ASN A 9 3.72 5.54 19.30
N PRO A 10 4.95 5.12 18.94
CA PRO A 10 6.14 5.95 19.15
C PRO A 10 6.08 7.23 18.29
N GLU A 11 6.67 8.30 18.81
CA GLU A 11 6.87 9.54 18.04
C GLU A 11 7.95 9.33 16.96
N SER A 12 7.98 10.20 15.95
CA SER A 12 8.97 10.11 14.87
C SER A 12 10.41 10.12 15.42
N GLY A 13 11.27 9.27 14.86
CA GLY A 13 12.65 9.05 15.31
C GLY A 13 12.79 8.08 16.49
N TRP A 14 11.70 7.73 17.19
CA TRP A 14 11.73 6.74 18.27
C TRP A 14 11.49 5.34 17.75
N ILE A 15 12.29 4.39 18.22
CA ILE A 15 12.12 2.96 17.94
C ILE A 15 11.44 2.33 19.15
N ARG A 16 10.30 1.67 18.92
CA ARG A 16 9.60 0.90 19.95
C ARG A 16 10.00 -0.56 19.95
N LYS A 17 10.27 -1.10 21.14
CA LYS A 17 10.36 -2.54 21.41
C LYS A 17 9.26 -2.94 22.38
N TYR A 18 8.25 -3.63 21.83
CA TYR A 18 7.14 -4.20 22.61
C TYR A 18 7.61 -5.36 23.50
N CYS A 19 6.99 -5.49 24.66
CA CYS A 19 7.17 -6.61 25.57
C CYS A 19 6.37 -7.85 25.10
N GLN A 20 6.73 -8.36 23.92
CA GLN A 20 6.15 -9.55 23.28
C GLN A 20 7.07 -10.78 23.40
N PRO A 21 6.54 -12.01 23.32
CA PRO A 21 7.33 -13.24 23.42
C PRO A 21 8.60 -13.28 22.55
N ALA A 22 8.53 -12.88 21.28
CA ALA A 22 9.66 -12.88 20.36
C ALA A 22 10.84 -12.01 20.82
N ASN A 23 10.58 -10.96 21.63
CA ASN A 23 11.61 -10.05 22.11
C ASN A 23 12.30 -10.54 23.40
N ALA A 24 11.75 -11.55 24.08
CA ALA A 24 12.40 -12.17 25.24
C ALA A 24 13.55 -13.07 24.79
N GLY A 25 14.75 -12.79 25.31
CA GLY A 25 16.02 -13.45 24.95
C GLY A 25 16.70 -12.90 23.70
N SER A 26 16.03 -12.08 22.89
CA SER A 26 16.59 -11.46 21.68
C SER A 26 16.94 -9.98 21.90
N PHE A 27 16.03 -9.21 22.52
CA PHE A 27 16.27 -7.82 22.92
C PHE A 27 16.29 -7.67 24.44
N PHE A 28 15.34 -8.32 25.12
CA PHE A 28 15.22 -8.30 26.58
C PHE A 28 15.83 -9.57 27.19
N ASN A 29 16.84 -9.39 28.03
CA ASN A 29 17.42 -10.45 28.85
C ASN A 29 16.74 -10.51 30.22
N GLY A 30 16.74 -11.69 30.85
CA GLY A 30 16.14 -11.89 32.18
C GLY A 30 14.62 -12.10 32.15
N VAL A 31 14.03 -12.32 30.97
CA VAL A 31 12.59 -12.60 30.81
C VAL A 31 12.38 -14.06 30.43
N SER A 32 11.61 -14.76 31.24
CA SER A 32 11.26 -16.16 31.04
C SER A 32 10.06 -16.33 30.11
N ARG A 33 10.08 -17.37 29.25
CA ARG A 33 8.94 -17.72 28.40
C ARG A 33 8.04 -18.81 29.01
N THR A 34 8.49 -19.48 30.06
CA THR A 34 7.81 -20.69 30.61
C THR A 34 7.69 -20.68 32.13
N ASN A 35 8.70 -20.18 32.83
CA ASN A 35 8.70 -20.03 34.29
C ASN A 35 8.01 -18.72 34.71
N GLN A 36 7.05 -18.82 35.64
CA GLN A 36 6.21 -17.71 36.12
C GLN A 36 6.69 -17.10 37.45
N SER A 37 7.93 -17.38 37.89
CA SER A 37 8.43 -16.95 39.21
C SER A 37 9.17 -15.58 39.24
N ASP A 38 9.32 -14.90 38.10
CA ASP A 38 10.03 -13.63 37.94
C ASP A 38 9.44 -12.84 36.73
N TRP A 39 10.22 -12.07 35.97
CA TRP A 39 9.77 -11.49 34.71
C TRP A 39 9.43 -12.59 33.69
N PHE A 40 8.20 -12.62 33.20
CA PHE A 40 7.81 -13.55 32.13
C PHE A 40 6.88 -12.94 31.10
N THR A 41 6.85 -13.59 29.94
CA THR A 41 6.05 -13.17 28.79
C THR A 41 4.59 -13.60 28.91
N VAL A 42 3.66 -12.73 28.59
CA VAL A 42 2.22 -13.06 28.47
C VAL A 42 1.69 -12.52 27.15
N GLY A 43 0.78 -13.27 26.53
CA GLY A 43 0.21 -12.97 25.21
C GLY A 43 0.92 -13.69 24.07
N THR A 44 0.61 -13.31 22.83
CA THR A 44 1.16 -13.87 21.59
C THR A 44 1.76 -12.77 20.73
N ASP A 45 2.76 -13.05 19.90
CA ASP A 45 3.41 -12.02 19.07
C ASP A 45 2.45 -11.24 18.13
N GLU A 46 1.26 -11.79 17.86
CA GLU A 46 0.25 -11.21 16.97
C GLU A 46 -0.48 -9.98 17.56
N GLN A 47 -0.41 -9.75 18.88
CA GLN A 47 -1.18 -8.71 19.59
C GLN A 47 -0.30 -7.66 20.30
N ALA A 48 0.94 -7.48 19.83
CA ALA A 48 1.94 -6.63 20.49
C ALA A 48 1.49 -5.18 20.71
N GLU A 49 0.79 -4.62 19.73
CA GLU A 49 0.31 -3.23 19.74
C GLU A 49 -0.96 -3.04 20.58
N SER A 50 -1.64 -4.13 20.95
CA SER A 50 -2.94 -4.12 21.62
C SER A 50 -2.93 -4.66 23.05
N GLY A 51 -1.75 -4.96 23.62
CA GLY A 51 -1.64 -5.20 25.06
C GLY A 51 -0.79 -6.38 25.53
N ASN A 52 0.16 -6.89 24.74
CA ASN A 52 1.19 -7.77 25.29
C ASN A 52 2.03 -7.04 26.36
N ALA A 53 2.37 -7.75 27.42
CA ALA A 53 3.22 -7.24 28.48
C ALA A 53 4.14 -8.32 29.05
N PHE A 54 5.21 -7.87 29.68
CA PHE A 54 5.98 -8.68 30.61
C PHE A 54 5.49 -8.45 32.03
N TYR A 55 5.36 -9.55 32.76
CA TYR A 55 4.79 -9.58 34.10
C TYR A 55 5.90 -9.87 35.09
N ALA A 56 6.01 -9.04 36.13
CA ALA A 56 6.75 -9.40 37.33
C ALA A 56 5.76 -9.84 38.41
N THR A 57 5.96 -11.05 38.94
CA THR A 57 5.03 -11.67 39.89
C THR A 57 5.75 -12.11 41.16
N SER A 58 5.02 -12.10 42.28
CA SER A 58 5.34 -12.76 43.57
C SER A 58 6.61 -12.36 44.34
N LYS A 59 7.64 -11.79 43.69
CA LYS A 59 8.91 -11.41 44.29
C LYS A 59 9.20 -9.93 44.07
N VAL A 60 9.36 -9.18 45.17
CA VAL A 60 9.83 -7.79 45.16
C VAL A 60 11.00 -7.68 46.14
N PRO A 61 12.23 -7.37 45.67
CA PRO A 61 12.59 -7.08 44.29
C PRO A 61 12.61 -8.32 43.39
N SER A 62 12.19 -8.17 42.14
CA SER A 62 12.31 -9.20 41.10
C SER A 62 13.77 -9.40 40.71
N ASN A 63 14.07 -10.46 39.95
CA ASN A 63 15.34 -10.49 39.21
C ASN A 63 15.40 -9.34 38.17
N GLU A 64 16.61 -9.05 37.72
CA GLU A 64 16.86 -7.99 36.74
C GLU A 64 16.45 -8.41 35.33
N LEU A 65 15.66 -7.55 34.69
CA LEU A 65 15.50 -7.48 33.25
C LEU A 65 16.54 -6.50 32.71
N SER A 66 17.17 -6.81 31.58
CA SER A 66 18.13 -5.90 30.95
C SER A 66 18.03 -5.88 29.43
N PHE A 67 18.43 -4.77 28.82
CA PHE A 67 18.51 -4.61 27.38
C PHE A 67 19.56 -3.56 27.03
N THR A 68 19.98 -3.56 25.77
CA THR A 68 20.95 -2.62 25.22
C THR A 68 20.37 -1.92 24.00
N PHE A 69 20.64 -0.63 23.86
CA PHE A 69 20.24 0.15 22.69
C PHE A 69 21.30 1.19 22.36
N PHE A 70 21.33 1.65 21.11
CA PHE A 70 22.15 2.81 20.70
C PHE A 70 21.23 4.02 20.52
N GLY A 71 21.58 5.17 21.09
CA GLY A 71 20.77 6.38 20.91
C GLY A 71 20.91 7.41 22.02
N THR A 72 20.12 8.49 21.96
CA THR A 72 20.18 9.63 22.89
C THR A 72 18.98 9.77 23.83
N GLY A 73 18.00 8.87 23.73
CA GLY A 73 16.79 8.95 24.53
C GLY A 73 16.21 7.59 24.88
N LEU A 74 15.51 7.53 26.01
CA LEU A 74 14.87 6.33 26.55
C LEU A 74 13.52 6.69 27.17
N ARG A 75 12.49 5.88 26.88
CA ARG A 75 11.20 5.88 27.55
C ARG A 75 10.83 4.47 27.98
N ILE A 76 10.21 4.37 29.16
CA ILE A 76 9.70 3.12 29.72
C ILE A 76 8.19 3.23 29.84
N MET A 77 7.47 2.23 29.35
CA MET A 77 6.01 2.23 29.31
C MET A 77 5.41 1.09 30.12
N ALA A 78 4.55 1.47 31.06
CA ALA A 78 3.81 0.56 31.91
C ALA A 78 2.30 0.89 31.85
N GLY A 79 1.48 0.08 32.52
CA GLY A 79 0.04 0.30 32.62
C GLY A 79 -0.55 -0.67 33.61
N HIS A 80 -1.52 -0.24 34.41
CA HIS A 80 -2.09 -1.04 35.48
C HIS A 80 -3.55 -0.71 35.66
N ASP A 81 -4.44 -1.69 35.45
CA ASP A 81 -5.87 -1.52 35.75
C ASP A 81 -6.12 -1.50 37.27
N GLU A 82 -5.28 -2.21 38.03
CA GLU A 82 -5.32 -2.31 39.49
C GLU A 82 -4.05 -1.73 40.15
N VAL A 83 -3.90 -1.93 41.45
CA VAL A 83 -2.67 -1.56 42.17
C VAL A 83 -1.54 -2.48 41.74
N PRO A 84 -0.40 -1.96 41.26
CA PRO A 84 0.75 -2.80 40.92
C PRO A 84 1.32 -3.50 42.16
N ILE A 85 1.88 -4.71 42.02
CA ILE A 85 2.58 -5.37 43.15
C ILE A 85 3.79 -4.54 43.61
N SER A 86 4.40 -3.75 42.74
CA SER A 86 5.48 -2.84 43.09
C SER A 86 5.10 -1.37 42.85
N GLU A 87 5.40 -0.51 43.80
CA GLU A 87 5.20 0.94 43.67
C GLU A 87 6.26 1.61 42.78
N TYR A 88 7.41 0.96 42.59
CA TYR A 88 8.53 1.52 41.84
C TYR A 88 9.29 0.47 41.04
N PHE A 89 9.79 0.87 39.88
CA PHE A 89 10.94 0.20 39.28
C PHE A 89 12.25 0.79 39.81
N ALA A 90 13.23 -0.05 40.10
CA ALA A 90 14.63 0.36 40.18
C ALA A 90 15.23 0.30 38.77
N LEU A 91 15.73 1.43 38.28
CA LEU A 91 16.29 1.63 36.95
C LEU A 91 17.76 2.05 37.06
N SER A 92 18.67 1.34 36.39
CA SER A 92 20.04 1.79 36.17
C SER A 92 20.34 1.85 34.68
N ILE A 93 21.12 2.87 34.28
CA ILE A 93 21.60 3.08 32.91
C ILE A 93 23.12 3.17 33.00
N ASP A 94 23.82 2.38 32.18
CA ASP A 94 25.28 2.29 32.09
C ASP A 94 25.98 1.98 33.42
N GLY A 95 25.30 1.25 34.31
CA GLY A 95 25.81 0.93 35.65
C GLY A 95 25.88 2.12 36.61
N GLY A 96 25.23 3.24 36.27
CA GLY A 96 25.06 4.39 37.15
C GLY A 96 24.11 4.11 38.33
N GLU A 97 23.94 5.11 39.20
CA GLU A 97 23.08 5.02 40.38
C GLU A 97 21.64 4.62 40.02
N GLU A 98 21.05 3.74 40.84
CA GLU A 98 19.68 3.30 40.67
C GLU A 98 18.70 4.46 40.92
N LYS A 99 17.75 4.63 39.99
CA LYS A 99 16.64 5.57 40.10
C LYS A 99 15.35 4.81 40.36
N PHE A 100 14.55 5.27 41.33
CA PHE A 100 13.23 4.71 41.58
C PHE A 100 12.17 5.42 40.75
N VAL A 101 11.63 4.72 39.75
CA VAL A 101 10.59 5.20 38.84
C VAL A 101 9.23 4.81 39.40
N GLN A 102 8.39 5.79 39.73
CA GLN A 102 7.09 5.56 40.33
C GLN A 102 6.09 4.94 39.36
N LEU A 103 5.30 4.00 39.87
CA LEU A 103 4.21 3.34 39.16
C LEU A 103 2.87 3.74 39.75
N PHE A 104 1.86 3.86 38.89
CA PHE A 104 0.52 4.31 39.27
C PHE A 104 -0.53 3.28 38.91
N SER A 105 -1.49 3.10 39.82
CA SER A 105 -2.69 2.29 39.59
C SER A 105 -3.67 3.01 38.66
N LYS A 106 -4.56 2.25 38.02
CA LYS A 106 -5.58 2.74 37.08
C LYS A 106 -4.99 3.57 35.93
N THR A 107 -3.84 3.15 35.41
CA THR A 107 -3.19 3.75 34.26
C THR A 107 -3.39 2.89 33.01
N PRO A 108 -3.75 3.49 31.85
CA PRO A 108 -3.89 2.72 30.62
C PRO A 108 -2.56 2.07 30.19
N GLN A 109 -2.65 1.01 29.39
CA GLN A 109 -1.49 0.37 28.75
C GLN A 109 -0.68 1.37 27.92
N PHE A 110 0.65 1.26 27.91
CA PHE A 110 1.56 2.23 27.24
C PHE A 110 1.59 3.63 27.88
N THR A 111 1.35 3.74 29.18
CA THR A 111 1.60 4.97 29.93
C THR A 111 3.09 5.15 30.16
N VAL A 112 3.65 6.30 29.75
CA VAL A 112 5.07 6.63 29.96
C VAL A 112 5.32 6.85 31.46
N VAL A 113 6.13 5.99 32.08
CA VAL A 113 6.48 6.10 33.50
C VAL A 113 7.88 6.70 33.72
N TYR A 114 8.74 6.61 32.71
CA TYR A 114 10.07 7.23 32.71
C TYR A 114 10.39 7.80 31.34
N GLU A 115 11.09 8.94 31.33
CA GLU A 115 11.63 9.56 30.13
C GLU A 115 12.99 10.20 30.44
N ASN A 116 13.97 9.95 29.59
CA ASN A 116 15.23 10.68 29.54
C ASN A 116 15.57 11.00 28.08
N LEU A 117 15.74 12.28 27.76
CA LEU A 117 16.01 12.78 26.40
C LEU A 117 17.47 13.24 26.21
N GLN A 118 18.30 13.12 27.25
CA GLN A 118 19.64 13.71 27.31
C GLN A 118 20.71 12.63 27.55
N LEU A 119 20.53 11.46 26.95
CA LEU A 119 21.58 10.44 26.95
C LEU A 119 22.62 10.77 25.85
N GLU A 120 23.87 10.40 26.09
CA GLU A 120 24.94 10.52 25.09
C GLU A 120 24.63 9.65 23.87
N ASN A 121 25.00 10.05 22.65
CA ASN A 121 24.74 9.21 21.47
C ASN A 121 25.71 8.01 21.41
N LYS A 122 25.45 6.97 22.18
CA LYS A 122 26.26 5.76 22.28
C LYS A 122 25.40 4.54 22.56
N GLU A 123 26.04 3.38 22.66
CA GLU A 123 25.40 2.19 23.19
C GLU A 123 25.19 2.32 24.71
N HIS A 124 23.95 2.10 25.14
CA HIS A 124 23.51 2.13 26.53
C HIS A 124 23.07 0.76 27.00
N LYS A 125 23.47 0.40 28.22
CA LYS A 125 22.96 -0.80 28.90
C LYS A 125 21.99 -0.40 29.99
N VAL A 126 20.77 -0.92 29.93
CA VAL A 126 19.71 -0.62 30.90
C VAL A 126 19.39 -1.86 31.72
N THR A 127 19.22 -1.70 33.03
CA THR A 127 18.68 -2.73 33.92
C THR A 127 17.45 -2.22 34.65
N LEU A 128 16.48 -3.11 34.84
CA LEU A 128 15.19 -2.85 35.48
C LEU A 128 14.82 -4.00 36.41
N ARG A 129 14.31 -3.69 37.60
CA ARG A 129 13.65 -4.64 38.49
C ARG A 129 12.53 -3.98 39.26
N THR A 130 11.56 -4.77 39.72
CA THR A 130 10.64 -4.26 40.76
C THR A 130 11.45 -3.97 42.02
N ALA A 131 11.08 -2.93 42.77
CA ALA A 131 11.90 -2.45 43.87
C ALA A 131 11.20 -2.52 45.23
N ILE A 132 9.99 -1.96 45.31
CA ILE A 132 9.28 -1.73 46.57
C ILE A 132 7.87 -2.28 46.44
N SER A 133 7.46 -3.16 47.37
CA SER A 133 6.13 -3.80 47.33
C SER A 133 5.04 -2.83 47.76
N SER A 134 3.91 -2.83 47.05
CA SER A 134 2.70 -2.08 47.47
C SER A 134 1.92 -2.78 48.59
N GLY A 135 2.24 -4.05 48.88
CA GLY A 135 1.53 -4.89 49.84
C GLY A 135 0.07 -5.20 49.47
N LYS A 136 -0.40 -4.79 48.28
CA LYS A 136 -1.80 -4.90 47.85
C LYS A 136 -1.98 -5.41 46.43
N GLY A 137 -1.02 -5.16 45.54
CA GLY A 137 -1.09 -5.59 44.15
C GLY A 137 -0.57 -7.01 43.92
N SER A 138 -0.95 -7.60 42.78
CA SER A 138 -0.54 -8.96 42.39
C SER A 138 0.54 -8.98 41.30
N PHE A 139 0.54 -7.98 40.41
CA PHE A 139 1.39 -7.95 39.21
C PHE A 139 1.92 -6.56 38.94
N THR A 140 3.09 -6.47 38.31
CA THR A 140 3.60 -5.23 37.72
C THR A 140 3.85 -5.48 36.24
N PHE A 141 3.33 -4.61 35.39
CA PHE A 141 3.36 -4.78 33.93
C PHE A 141 4.36 -3.82 33.29
N LEU A 142 5.12 -4.35 32.33
CA LEU A 142 5.92 -3.57 31.39
C LEU A 142 5.41 -3.87 29.97
N TYR A 143 5.05 -2.83 29.22
CA TYR A 143 4.42 -2.97 27.90
C TYR A 143 5.39 -2.71 26.74
N ALA A 144 6.26 -1.70 26.88
CA ALA A 144 7.22 -1.36 25.83
C ALA A 144 8.37 -0.50 26.36
N ILE A 145 9.45 -0.48 25.57
CA ILE A 145 10.53 0.48 25.66
C ILE A 145 10.60 1.26 24.34
N ASP A 146 10.70 2.58 24.41
CA ASP A 146 11.12 3.38 23.26
C ASP A 146 12.53 3.91 23.47
N TYR A 147 13.34 3.91 22.42
CA TYR A 147 14.61 4.61 22.41
C TYR A 147 14.78 5.48 21.18
N LEU A 148 15.43 6.62 21.36
CA LEU A 148 15.65 7.61 20.31
C LEU A 148 17.03 7.36 19.68
N ASP A 149 17.05 6.84 18.45
CA ASP A 149 18.27 6.68 17.66
C ASP A 149 18.33 7.77 16.59
N LEU A 150 19.26 8.72 16.73
CA LEU A 150 19.41 9.84 15.80
C LEU A 150 19.91 9.43 14.42
N GLU A 151 20.51 8.23 14.25
CA GLU A 151 20.82 7.71 12.91
C GLU A 151 19.58 7.17 12.21
N THR A 152 18.68 6.55 12.97
CA THR A 152 17.36 6.13 12.49
C THR A 152 16.48 7.34 12.15
N ALA A 153 16.52 8.40 12.95
CA ALA A 153 15.83 9.67 12.66
C ALA A 153 16.34 10.38 11.39
N LYS A 154 17.51 9.99 10.86
CA LYS A 154 18.07 10.49 9.60
C LYS A 154 17.67 9.68 8.37
N LYS A 155 17.02 8.52 8.50
CA LYS A 155 16.58 7.77 7.32
C LYS A 155 15.36 8.45 6.71
N PRO A 156 15.41 8.86 5.43
CA PRO A 156 14.30 9.55 4.80
C PRO A 156 13.11 8.61 4.73
N LEU A 157 11.98 9.05 5.26
CA LEU A 157 10.69 8.50 4.90
C LEU A 157 10.47 8.80 3.42
N VAL A 158 10.19 7.76 2.65
CA VAL A 158 9.95 7.83 1.21
C VAL A 158 8.49 7.48 0.95
N SER A 159 7.95 7.99 -0.15
CA SER A 159 6.56 7.71 -0.52
C SER A 159 6.48 6.68 -1.62
N LEU A 160 5.32 6.04 -1.70
CA LEU A 160 4.89 5.29 -2.87
C LEU A 160 3.89 6.14 -3.65
N TYR A 161 4.32 6.60 -4.82
CA TYR A 161 3.45 7.31 -5.76
C TYR A 161 3.08 6.39 -6.92
N GLU A 162 1.84 6.53 -7.39
CA GLU A 162 1.35 5.81 -8.57
C GLU A 162 1.96 6.46 -9.81
N LYS A 163 2.76 5.71 -10.55
CA LYS A 163 3.36 6.15 -11.81
C LYS A 163 2.46 5.81 -13.00
N GLU A 164 1.86 4.63 -12.96
CA GLU A 164 0.96 4.15 -14.00
C GLU A 164 -0.19 3.40 -13.36
N SER A 165 -1.41 3.71 -13.79
CA SER A 165 -2.61 2.98 -13.36
C SER A 165 -2.83 1.77 -14.25
N GLY A 166 -3.08 0.62 -13.64
CA GLY A 166 -3.42 -0.61 -14.33
C GLY A 166 -4.90 -0.71 -14.68
N LYS A 167 -5.77 0.16 -14.14
CA LYS A 167 -7.21 0.11 -14.42
C LYS A 167 -7.51 0.50 -15.86
N ILE A 168 -8.18 -0.40 -16.61
CA ILE A 168 -8.67 -0.08 -17.96
C ILE A 168 -10.17 0.25 -17.90
N PHE A 169 -11.00 -0.68 -17.43
CA PHE A 169 -12.40 -0.38 -17.12
C PHE A 169 -12.98 -1.38 -16.11
N THR A 170 -14.09 -0.97 -15.50
CA THR A 170 -14.96 -1.83 -14.67
C THR A 170 -16.40 -1.64 -15.14
N ASP A 171 -17.20 -2.68 -15.01
CA ASP A 171 -18.63 -2.64 -15.26
C ASP A 171 -19.34 -3.49 -14.21
N ASP A 172 -20.13 -2.83 -13.38
CA ASP A 172 -20.93 -3.42 -12.31
C ASP A 172 -22.40 -3.60 -12.77
N PHE A 173 -22.67 -3.34 -14.06
CA PHE A 173 -23.96 -3.51 -14.73
C PHE A 173 -25.16 -2.79 -14.10
N ASP A 174 -24.93 -1.66 -13.42
CA ASP A 174 -26.00 -0.73 -13.06
C ASP A 174 -26.75 -0.17 -14.30
N SER A 175 -26.10 -0.21 -15.47
CA SER A 175 -26.69 0.05 -16.79
C SER A 175 -25.86 -0.62 -17.90
N ILE A 176 -26.42 -0.86 -19.11
CA ILE A 176 -25.64 -1.38 -20.24
C ILE A 176 -24.77 -0.25 -20.79
N HIS A 177 -23.45 -0.39 -20.66
CA HIS A 177 -22.52 0.47 -21.38
C HIS A 177 -22.45 0.11 -22.88
N PRO A 178 -22.44 1.07 -23.81
CA PRO A 178 -22.39 0.82 -25.26
C PRO A 178 -21.08 0.18 -25.77
N ARG A 179 -20.14 -0.17 -24.88
CA ARG A 179 -18.90 -0.87 -25.22
C ARG A 179 -19.16 -2.35 -25.52
N TRP A 180 -20.25 -2.87 -24.98
CA TRP A 180 -20.61 -4.27 -25.07
C TRP A 180 -21.29 -4.58 -26.40
N ILE A 181 -20.75 -5.59 -27.07
CA ILE A 181 -21.32 -6.24 -28.24
C ILE A 181 -22.11 -7.45 -27.72
N MET A 182 -23.43 -7.34 -27.78
CA MET A 182 -24.37 -8.36 -27.32
C MET A 182 -24.97 -9.12 -28.50
N SER A 183 -24.86 -10.45 -28.50
CA SER A 183 -25.38 -11.29 -29.58
C SER A 183 -25.93 -12.62 -29.07
N PRO A 184 -27.22 -12.94 -29.28
CA PRO A 184 -28.28 -12.03 -29.72
C PRO A 184 -28.67 -11.04 -28.61
N ALA A 185 -28.97 -9.79 -28.98
CA ALA A 185 -29.34 -8.76 -28.00
C ALA A 185 -30.58 -9.10 -27.15
N SER A 186 -31.48 -9.96 -27.66
CA SER A 186 -32.68 -10.40 -26.94
C SER A 186 -32.41 -11.36 -25.78
N ALA A 187 -31.18 -11.86 -25.64
CA ALA A 187 -30.81 -12.78 -24.56
C ALA A 187 -30.34 -12.07 -23.28
N PHE A 188 -30.35 -10.74 -23.26
CA PHE A 188 -29.79 -9.94 -22.17
C PHE A 188 -30.88 -9.15 -21.45
N ASP A 189 -30.95 -9.31 -20.13
CA ASP A 189 -31.85 -8.57 -19.26
C ASP A 189 -31.05 -7.84 -18.17
N ILE A 190 -31.28 -6.55 -17.98
CA ILE A 190 -30.86 -5.86 -16.75
C ILE A 190 -32.02 -5.94 -15.77
N SER A 191 -31.79 -6.55 -14.62
CA SER A 191 -32.76 -6.53 -13.53
C SER A 191 -32.82 -5.12 -12.93
N ALA A 192 -33.99 -4.48 -12.96
CA ALA A 192 -34.19 -3.15 -12.33
C ALA A 192 -34.00 -3.15 -10.80
N GLU A 193 -33.93 -4.34 -10.17
CA GLU A 193 -33.84 -4.49 -8.71
C GLU A 193 -32.53 -5.14 -8.23
N LYS A 194 -31.60 -5.50 -9.13
CA LYS A 194 -30.31 -6.14 -8.76
C LYS A 194 -29.18 -5.74 -9.71
N SER A 195 -28.04 -5.35 -9.15
CA SER A 195 -26.79 -4.96 -9.82
C SER A 195 -26.09 -6.14 -10.53
N PHE A 196 -26.75 -6.75 -11.52
CA PHE A 196 -26.15 -7.75 -12.40
C PHE A 196 -26.76 -7.68 -13.81
N LEU A 197 -26.00 -8.17 -14.79
CA LEU A 197 -26.49 -8.48 -16.13
C LEU A 197 -26.90 -9.95 -16.22
N ARG A 198 -28.17 -10.22 -16.49
CA ARG A 198 -28.64 -11.59 -16.75
C ARG A 198 -28.46 -11.94 -18.22
N ILE A 199 -27.81 -13.07 -18.47
CA ILE A 199 -27.65 -13.67 -19.79
C ILE A 199 -28.47 -14.97 -19.81
N ASN A 200 -29.45 -15.04 -20.70
CA ASN A 200 -30.28 -16.23 -20.91
C ASN A 200 -29.75 -17.05 -22.09
N HIS A 201 -30.00 -18.35 -22.10
CA HIS A 201 -29.68 -19.19 -23.25
C HIS A 201 -30.56 -18.86 -24.45
N ASP A 202 -29.99 -18.93 -25.66
CA ASP A 202 -30.74 -18.94 -26.92
C ASP A 202 -30.81 -20.37 -27.48
N ALA A 203 -31.95 -20.72 -28.09
CA ALA A 203 -32.20 -22.07 -28.60
C ALA A 203 -31.42 -22.41 -29.89
N SER A 204 -30.95 -21.39 -30.62
CA SER A 204 -30.39 -21.52 -31.97
C SER A 204 -28.88 -21.25 -32.05
N LYS A 205 -28.32 -20.46 -31.14
CA LYS A 205 -26.92 -20.01 -31.18
C LYS A 205 -26.36 -19.72 -29.78
N ASP A 206 -25.03 -19.72 -29.68
CA ASP A 206 -24.35 -19.28 -28.46
C ASP A 206 -24.61 -17.79 -28.23
N VAL A 207 -24.71 -17.41 -26.96
CA VAL A 207 -24.93 -16.03 -26.52
C VAL A 207 -23.60 -15.43 -26.10
N LEU A 208 -23.26 -14.27 -26.69
CA LEU A 208 -21.95 -13.63 -26.56
C LEU A 208 -22.10 -12.23 -26.01
N LEU A 209 -21.35 -11.92 -24.96
CA LEU A 209 -21.10 -10.57 -24.47
C LEU A 209 -19.63 -10.27 -24.69
N LEU A 210 -19.31 -9.39 -25.64
CA LEU A 210 -17.94 -9.13 -26.07
C LEU A 210 -17.59 -7.64 -25.98
N VAL A 211 -16.32 -7.36 -25.76
CA VAL A 211 -15.72 -6.03 -25.94
C VAL A 211 -14.43 -6.19 -26.74
N ASP A 212 -14.03 -5.14 -27.46
CA ASP A 212 -12.73 -5.11 -28.11
C ASP A 212 -11.62 -5.31 -27.07
N LYS A 213 -10.66 -6.20 -27.38
CA LYS A 213 -9.51 -6.41 -26.50
C LYS A 213 -8.70 -5.11 -26.44
N PRO A 214 -8.42 -4.56 -25.24
CA PRO A 214 -7.54 -3.41 -25.11
C PRO A 214 -6.12 -3.74 -25.59
N ALA A 215 -5.40 -2.72 -26.06
CA ALA A 215 -4.03 -2.87 -26.53
C ALA A 215 -3.08 -3.34 -25.41
N GLY A 216 -2.08 -4.13 -25.79
CA GLY A 216 -1.07 -4.65 -24.86
C GLY A 216 -1.54 -5.87 -24.07
N ASP A 217 -0.76 -6.20 -23.04
CA ASP A 217 -1.08 -7.25 -22.07
C ASP A 217 -2.21 -6.77 -21.16
N ILE A 218 -3.19 -7.64 -20.92
CA ILE A 218 -4.35 -7.36 -20.08
C ILE A 218 -4.66 -8.54 -19.18
N ALA A 219 -5.42 -8.28 -18.12
CA ALA A 219 -6.16 -9.27 -17.37
C ALA A 219 -7.65 -8.92 -17.37
N ILE A 220 -8.51 -9.93 -17.45
CA ILE A 220 -9.97 -9.81 -17.30
C ILE A 220 -10.42 -10.70 -16.15
N GLN A 221 -11.17 -10.13 -15.21
CA GLN A 221 -11.81 -10.85 -14.13
C GLN A 221 -13.32 -10.66 -14.22
N VAL A 222 -14.04 -11.76 -14.06
CA VAL A 222 -15.50 -11.82 -14.10
C VAL A 222 -15.99 -12.43 -12.80
N THR A 223 -16.90 -11.73 -12.12
CA THR A 223 -17.65 -12.24 -10.96
C THR A 223 -19.07 -12.52 -11.41
N ALA A 224 -19.52 -13.75 -11.22
CA ALA A 224 -20.83 -14.19 -11.68
C ALA A 224 -21.48 -15.21 -10.71
N ASP A 225 -22.79 -15.32 -10.81
CA ASP A 225 -23.60 -16.41 -10.28
C ASP A 225 -24.08 -17.28 -11.45
N TYR A 226 -23.57 -18.52 -11.49
CA TYR A 226 -23.91 -19.51 -12.50
C TYR A 226 -23.73 -20.92 -11.95
N GLN A 227 -24.83 -21.66 -11.87
CA GLN A 227 -24.86 -23.03 -11.33
C GLN A 227 -25.51 -23.99 -12.32
N PRO A 228 -24.77 -24.50 -13.32
CA PRO A 228 -25.26 -25.56 -14.19
C PRO A 228 -25.80 -26.76 -13.41
N THR A 229 -27.01 -27.20 -13.74
CA THR A 229 -27.65 -28.36 -13.07
C THR A 229 -27.75 -29.61 -13.94
N VAL A 230 -27.41 -29.50 -15.22
CA VAL A 230 -27.52 -30.59 -16.20
C VAL A 230 -26.33 -30.57 -17.16
N GLU A 231 -26.02 -31.71 -17.76
CA GLU A 231 -24.93 -31.79 -18.75
C GLU A 231 -25.17 -30.84 -19.94
N ASN A 232 -24.08 -30.24 -20.43
CA ASN A 232 -24.03 -29.27 -21.53
C ASN A 232 -24.63 -27.87 -21.23
N ASP A 233 -25.13 -27.63 -20.03
CA ASP A 233 -25.36 -26.28 -19.51
C ASP A 233 -23.99 -25.66 -19.17
N ASN A 234 -23.43 -24.91 -20.12
CA ASN A 234 -22.09 -24.38 -20.01
C ASN A 234 -22.05 -22.88 -20.31
N GLY A 235 -21.19 -22.17 -19.59
CA GLY A 235 -20.96 -20.74 -19.75
C GLY A 235 -19.69 -20.30 -19.03
N GLY A 236 -19.10 -19.19 -19.45
CA GLY A 236 -17.86 -18.71 -18.85
C GLY A 236 -17.14 -17.65 -19.68
N LEU A 237 -15.82 -17.56 -19.48
CA LEU A 237 -14.95 -16.61 -20.16
C LEU A 237 -14.70 -17.00 -21.62
N LEU A 238 -14.61 -15.99 -22.48
CA LEU A 238 -14.33 -16.13 -23.89
C LEU A 238 -13.18 -15.19 -24.32
N ILE A 239 -12.14 -15.78 -24.91
CA ILE A 239 -11.11 -15.08 -25.65
C ILE A 239 -11.37 -15.32 -27.14
N TYR A 240 -11.56 -14.27 -27.92
CA TYR A 240 -12.18 -14.37 -29.24
C TYR A 240 -11.35 -13.69 -30.34
N GLN A 241 -11.01 -14.44 -31.39
CA GLN A 241 -10.47 -13.89 -32.63
C GLN A 241 -11.51 -13.92 -33.75
N ASN A 242 -12.14 -15.08 -33.96
CA ASN A 242 -13.24 -15.32 -34.89
C ASN A 242 -14.02 -16.59 -34.47
N THR A 243 -15.00 -17.03 -35.26
CA THR A 243 -15.83 -18.21 -34.95
C THR A 243 -15.04 -19.51 -34.83
N ASP A 244 -13.95 -19.61 -35.59
CA ASP A 244 -13.15 -20.83 -35.71
C ASP A 244 -11.94 -20.81 -34.77
N ASN A 245 -11.53 -19.62 -34.32
CA ASN A 245 -10.37 -19.40 -33.46
C ASN A 245 -10.81 -18.61 -32.22
N LYS A 246 -11.04 -19.36 -31.14
CA LYS A 246 -11.48 -18.86 -29.84
C LYS A 246 -11.07 -19.82 -28.73
N ILE A 247 -10.88 -19.29 -27.53
CA ILE A 247 -10.66 -20.08 -26.31
C ILE A 247 -11.90 -19.89 -25.43
N GLU A 248 -12.51 -21.00 -25.02
CA GLU A 248 -13.68 -21.05 -24.13
C GLU A 248 -13.24 -21.61 -22.77
N PHE A 249 -13.30 -20.80 -21.72
CA PHE A 249 -13.03 -21.24 -20.34
C PHE A 249 -14.37 -21.32 -19.59
N LEU A 250 -14.94 -22.52 -19.54
CA LEU A 250 -16.34 -22.75 -19.20
C LEU A 250 -16.50 -23.41 -17.82
N GLU A 251 -17.44 -22.91 -17.03
CA GLU A 251 -18.05 -23.69 -15.96
C GLU A 251 -19.09 -24.65 -16.58
N SER A 252 -19.17 -25.85 -16.02
CA SER A 252 -20.06 -26.92 -16.49
C SER A 252 -20.63 -27.70 -15.30
N TYR A 253 -21.70 -28.45 -15.53
CA TYR A 253 -22.33 -29.26 -14.50
C TYR A 253 -21.37 -30.26 -13.85
N SER A 254 -21.29 -30.21 -12.52
CA SER A 254 -20.63 -31.22 -11.70
C SER A 254 -21.55 -31.70 -10.59
N LYS A 255 -21.65 -33.03 -10.43
CA LYS A 255 -22.48 -33.69 -9.39
C LYS A 255 -22.04 -33.37 -7.96
N THR A 256 -20.82 -32.88 -7.79
CA THR A 256 -20.19 -32.69 -6.48
C THR A 256 -19.93 -31.22 -6.14
N SER A 257 -20.26 -30.28 -7.02
CA SER A 257 -20.06 -28.85 -6.77
C SER A 257 -21.36 -28.16 -6.35
N SER A 258 -21.35 -27.51 -5.18
CA SER A 258 -22.32 -26.48 -4.80
C SER A 258 -21.55 -25.18 -4.58
N LYS A 259 -21.69 -24.20 -5.47
CA LYS A 259 -20.95 -22.92 -5.39
C LYS A 259 -21.91 -21.75 -5.53
N ASP A 260 -21.96 -20.86 -4.55
CA ASP A 260 -22.87 -19.71 -4.55
C ASP A 260 -22.42 -18.59 -5.52
N HIS A 261 -21.10 -18.44 -5.74
CA HIS A 261 -20.52 -17.50 -6.71
C HIS A 261 -19.24 -18.07 -7.33
N ILE A 262 -18.93 -17.62 -8.55
CA ILE A 262 -17.75 -18.04 -9.30
C ILE A 262 -17.02 -16.81 -9.80
N GLU A 263 -15.71 -16.81 -9.61
CA GLU A 263 -14.83 -15.81 -10.20
C GLU A 263 -13.89 -16.47 -11.21
N TRP A 264 -13.90 -15.96 -12.45
CA TRP A 264 -12.97 -16.36 -13.49
C TRP A 264 -11.97 -15.24 -13.76
N LEU A 265 -10.72 -15.60 -14.00
CA LEU A 265 -9.65 -14.66 -14.36
C LEU A 265 -8.89 -15.21 -15.56
N ALA A 266 -8.64 -14.36 -16.56
CA ALA A 266 -7.71 -14.64 -17.65
C ALA A 266 -6.66 -13.54 -17.73
N VAL A 267 -5.38 -13.92 -17.87
CA VAL A 267 -4.24 -13.00 -17.94
C VAL A 267 -3.47 -13.25 -19.23
N SER A 268 -3.17 -12.19 -19.98
CA SER A 268 -2.42 -12.28 -21.23
C SER A 268 -0.96 -11.82 -21.09
N GLN A 269 -0.07 -12.51 -21.81
CA GLN A 269 1.30 -12.11 -22.09
C GLN A 269 1.57 -12.31 -23.59
N GLY A 270 1.48 -11.23 -24.36
CA GLY A 270 1.36 -11.30 -25.81
C GLY A 270 0.12 -12.11 -26.21
N ASN A 271 0.34 -13.22 -26.92
CA ASN A 271 -0.72 -14.13 -27.36
C ASN A 271 -0.95 -15.31 -26.40
N GLN A 272 -0.16 -15.44 -25.34
CA GLN A 272 -0.35 -16.47 -24.31
C GLN A 272 -1.42 -16.00 -23.32
N TRP A 273 -2.37 -16.88 -22.98
CA TRP A 273 -3.40 -16.67 -21.98
C TRP A 273 -3.32 -17.72 -20.89
N ASP A 274 -3.30 -17.28 -19.65
CA ASP A 274 -3.39 -18.13 -18.46
C ASP A 274 -4.76 -17.92 -17.80
N PHE A 275 -5.43 -19.02 -17.44
CA PHE A 275 -6.78 -19.04 -16.90
C PHE A 275 -6.78 -19.50 -15.45
N TYR A 276 -7.59 -18.85 -14.64
CA TYR A 276 -7.73 -19.11 -13.21
C TYR A 276 -9.20 -19.10 -12.81
N SER A 277 -9.51 -19.88 -11.77
CA SER A 277 -10.82 -19.89 -11.13
C SER A 277 -10.65 -19.72 -9.63
N LYS A 278 -11.59 -19.03 -9.00
CA LYS A 278 -11.63 -18.88 -7.55
C LYS A 278 -12.99 -19.34 -7.02
N THR A 279 -12.94 -20.25 -6.05
CA THR A 279 -14.11 -20.78 -5.34
C THR A 279 -14.11 -20.41 -3.87
N ASP A 280 -12.92 -20.17 -3.30
CA ASP A 280 -12.72 -19.75 -1.91
C ASP A 280 -11.97 -18.40 -1.87
N SER A 281 -10.81 -18.33 -1.22
CA SER A 281 -10.09 -17.08 -0.94
C SER A 281 -9.12 -16.65 -2.05
N ASN A 282 -8.60 -17.59 -2.85
CA ASN A 282 -7.53 -17.34 -3.82
C ASN A 282 -7.88 -17.88 -5.22
N PHE A 283 -7.27 -17.29 -6.25
CA PHE A 283 -7.32 -17.81 -7.62
C PHE A 283 -6.36 -18.99 -7.78
N ASP A 284 -6.90 -20.13 -8.22
CA ASP A 284 -6.13 -21.31 -8.60
C ASP A 284 -5.92 -21.33 -10.11
N TYR A 285 -4.70 -21.67 -10.54
CA TYR A 285 -4.39 -21.87 -11.94
C TYR A 285 -5.17 -23.07 -12.49
N ALA A 286 -5.85 -22.86 -13.61
CA ALA A 286 -6.67 -23.88 -14.26
C ALA A 286 -6.01 -24.40 -15.54
N ASP A 287 -5.66 -23.50 -16.47
CA ASP A 287 -5.11 -23.89 -17.78
C ASP A 287 -4.42 -22.72 -18.49
N SER A 288 -3.83 -22.97 -19.66
CA SER A 288 -3.24 -21.94 -20.52
C SER A 288 -3.37 -22.28 -22.01
N ASP A 289 -3.54 -21.28 -22.87
CA ASP A 289 -3.61 -21.48 -24.32
C ASP A 289 -3.12 -20.23 -25.09
N LYS A 290 -2.92 -20.35 -26.41
CA LYS A 290 -2.40 -19.28 -27.27
C LYS A 290 -3.44 -18.81 -28.28
N LEU A 291 -3.75 -17.52 -28.24
CA LEU A 291 -4.61 -16.87 -29.23
C LEU A 291 -4.29 -15.39 -29.35
N GLU A 292 -4.14 -14.92 -30.58
CA GLU A 292 -4.14 -13.49 -30.91
C GLU A 292 -5.60 -12.99 -30.91
N ALA A 293 -6.06 -12.54 -29.74
CA ALA A 293 -7.44 -12.17 -29.52
C ALA A 293 -7.75 -10.77 -30.05
N ASN A 294 -8.92 -10.63 -30.69
CA ASN A 294 -9.47 -9.34 -31.09
C ASN A 294 -10.51 -8.84 -30.07
N LYS A 295 -11.16 -9.76 -29.35
CA LYS A 295 -12.21 -9.48 -28.36
C LYS A 295 -12.07 -10.39 -27.15
N ILE A 296 -12.62 -9.93 -26.04
CA ILE A 296 -12.72 -10.67 -24.77
C ILE A 296 -14.13 -10.51 -24.20
N GLY A 297 -14.55 -11.44 -23.36
CA GLY A 297 -15.82 -11.31 -22.64
C GLY A 297 -16.36 -12.66 -22.18
N ILE A 298 -17.67 -12.86 -22.35
CA ILE A 298 -18.42 -13.99 -21.82
C ILE A 298 -19.14 -14.72 -22.95
N ILE A 299 -19.21 -16.04 -22.81
CA ILE A 299 -20.02 -16.93 -23.63
C ILE A 299 -20.98 -17.72 -22.75
N LEU A 300 -22.23 -17.84 -23.18
CA LEU A 300 -23.20 -18.80 -22.68
C LEU A 300 -23.61 -19.70 -23.85
N LYS A 301 -23.39 -21.01 -23.74
CA LYS A 301 -23.62 -21.93 -24.87
C LYS A 301 -25.10 -21.99 -25.22
N LYS A 302 -25.45 -22.27 -26.47
CA LYS A 302 -26.85 -22.49 -26.85
C LYS A 302 -27.51 -23.53 -25.95
N GLY A 303 -28.76 -23.31 -25.58
CA GLY A 303 -29.42 -24.11 -24.55
C GLY A 303 -30.88 -24.45 -24.84
N ILE A 304 -31.43 -25.38 -24.05
CA ILE A 304 -32.85 -25.73 -24.08
C ILE A 304 -33.55 -24.94 -22.97
N GLU A 305 -34.44 -24.03 -23.38
CA GLU A 305 -35.22 -23.20 -22.48
C GLU A 305 -35.95 -24.06 -21.42
N ASN A 306 -35.94 -23.61 -20.17
CA ASN A 306 -36.48 -24.27 -18.96
C ASN A 306 -35.65 -25.41 -18.34
N GLN A 307 -34.59 -25.91 -18.98
CA GLN A 307 -33.67 -26.87 -18.35
C GLN A 307 -32.38 -26.23 -17.86
N TYR A 308 -31.89 -25.22 -18.59
CA TYR A 308 -30.60 -24.59 -18.33
C TYR A 308 -30.77 -23.35 -17.44
N LYS A 309 -29.71 -23.02 -16.70
CA LYS A 309 -29.72 -21.86 -15.79
C LYS A 309 -29.23 -20.60 -16.51
N PRO A 310 -29.83 -19.43 -16.23
CA PRO A 310 -29.24 -18.18 -16.70
C PRO A 310 -27.91 -17.92 -15.99
N LEU A 311 -27.02 -17.18 -16.65
CA LEU A 311 -25.76 -16.70 -16.09
C LEU A 311 -25.96 -15.24 -15.67
N ASN A 312 -25.85 -14.95 -14.36
CA ASN A 312 -25.93 -13.59 -13.85
C ASN A 312 -24.50 -13.05 -13.66
N VAL A 313 -24.13 -12.02 -14.39
CA VAL A 313 -22.81 -11.38 -14.28
C VAL A 313 -22.92 -10.18 -13.35
N ASP A 314 -22.30 -10.28 -12.18
CA ASP A 314 -22.30 -9.21 -11.19
C ASP A 314 -21.31 -8.11 -11.60
N ARG A 315 -20.13 -8.52 -12.06
CA ARG A 315 -19.04 -7.57 -12.35
C ARG A 315 -18.06 -8.07 -13.40
N ILE A 316 -17.59 -7.17 -14.25
CA ILE A 316 -16.40 -7.38 -15.09
C ILE A 316 -15.40 -6.27 -14.82
N ILE A 317 -14.15 -6.63 -14.56
CA ILE A 317 -13.03 -5.70 -14.51
C ILE A 317 -11.93 -6.13 -15.48
N VAL A 318 -11.39 -5.14 -16.20
CA VAL A 318 -10.26 -5.32 -17.10
C VAL A 318 -9.14 -4.37 -16.70
N THR A 319 -7.93 -4.92 -16.60
CA THR A 319 -6.73 -4.20 -16.17
C THR A 319 -5.53 -4.55 -17.06
N ALA A 320 -4.42 -3.82 -16.94
CA ALA A 320 -3.19 -4.01 -17.73
C ALA A 320 -2.35 -5.25 -17.32
N GLY A 321 -2.92 -6.14 -16.52
CA GLY A 321 -2.27 -7.34 -15.97
C GLY A 321 -2.79 -7.67 -14.58
N ASN A 322 -2.24 -8.69 -13.92
CA ASN A 322 -2.67 -9.13 -12.58
C ASN A 322 -1.67 -8.81 -11.45
N LYS A 323 -0.61 -8.07 -11.76
CA LYS A 323 0.48 -7.78 -10.82
C LYS A 323 0.54 -6.30 -10.47
N LEU A 324 0.61 -5.99 -9.18
CA LEU A 324 1.09 -4.70 -8.69
C LEU A 324 2.62 -4.66 -8.79
N LYS A 325 3.16 -3.64 -9.43
CA LYS A 325 4.58 -3.49 -9.73
C LYS A 325 5.16 -2.38 -8.85
N LEU A 326 5.98 -2.74 -7.86
CA LEU A 326 6.72 -1.76 -7.07
C LEU A 326 8.13 -1.60 -7.65
N ARG A 327 8.60 -0.37 -7.83
CA ARG A 327 9.88 -0.04 -8.46
C ARG A 327 10.63 1.02 -7.65
N GLN A 328 11.91 1.19 -7.99
CA GLN A 328 12.87 2.06 -7.31
C GLN A 328 13.04 1.71 -5.82
N LEU A 329 12.82 0.45 -5.46
CA LEU A 329 13.01 -0.04 -4.09
C LEU A 329 14.50 -0.14 -3.75
N PHE A 330 14.83 0.07 -2.47
CA PHE A 330 16.17 -0.18 -1.99
C PHE A 330 16.43 -1.69 -1.87
N PRO A 331 17.61 -2.18 -2.28
CA PRO A 331 18.03 -3.55 -2.01
C PRO A 331 17.93 -3.89 -0.51
N GLY A 332 17.42 -5.08 -0.19
CA GLY A 332 17.25 -5.54 1.20
C GLY A 332 15.99 -5.02 1.90
N SER A 333 15.21 -4.12 1.28
CA SER A 333 13.91 -3.71 1.82
C SER A 333 12.93 -4.86 1.89
N ILE A 334 12.05 -4.85 2.89
CA ILE A 334 10.97 -5.81 3.07
C ILE A 334 9.68 -5.16 2.63
N VAL A 335 8.99 -5.78 1.68
CA VAL A 335 7.69 -5.34 1.18
C VAL A 335 6.61 -6.21 1.80
N VAL A 336 5.58 -5.57 2.35
CA VAL A 336 4.40 -6.21 2.93
C VAL A 336 3.15 -5.63 2.27
N LEU A 337 2.28 -6.50 1.72
CA LEU A 337 0.93 -6.13 1.30
C LEU A 337 -0.06 -6.67 2.33
N LYS A 338 -0.95 -5.80 2.79
CA LYS A 338 -2.06 -6.11 3.68
C LYS A 338 -3.40 -5.86 2.98
N ASP A 339 -4.41 -6.66 3.30
CA ASP A 339 -5.79 -6.36 2.93
C ASP A 339 -6.39 -5.22 3.78
N ASP A 340 -7.65 -4.85 3.52
CA ASP A 340 -8.31 -3.76 4.25
C ASP A 340 -8.53 -4.03 5.75
N SER A 341 -8.51 -5.31 6.17
CA SER A 341 -8.58 -5.72 7.57
C SER A 341 -7.22 -5.68 8.29
N GLY A 342 -6.13 -5.53 7.53
CA GLY A 342 -4.75 -5.52 8.02
C GLY A 342 -4.07 -6.89 7.98
N THR A 343 -4.71 -7.93 7.46
CA THR A 343 -4.11 -9.25 7.29
C THR A 343 -3.06 -9.21 6.18
N ILE A 344 -1.88 -9.77 6.46
CA ILE A 344 -0.77 -9.85 5.49
C ILE A 344 -1.11 -10.88 4.42
N VAL A 345 -1.23 -10.43 3.17
CA VAL A 345 -1.47 -11.28 2.00
C VAL A 345 -0.21 -11.53 1.17
N PHE A 346 0.81 -10.68 1.31
CA PHE A 346 2.11 -10.88 0.68
C PHE A 346 3.23 -10.29 1.55
N LYS A 347 4.36 -10.99 1.63
CA LYS A 347 5.58 -10.51 2.27
C LYS A 347 6.80 -11.05 1.56
N SER A 348 7.72 -10.17 1.17
CA SER A 348 8.96 -10.57 0.50
C SER A 348 10.08 -9.55 0.71
N VAL A 349 11.32 -9.98 0.49
CA VAL A 349 12.52 -9.14 0.54
C VAL A 349 12.96 -8.79 -0.87
N VAL A 350 13.32 -7.53 -1.11
CA VAL A 350 13.92 -7.08 -2.36
C VAL A 350 15.35 -7.62 -2.42
N VAL A 351 15.60 -8.56 -3.34
CA VAL A 351 16.92 -9.19 -3.51
C VAL A 351 17.98 -8.17 -3.91
N GLN A 352 19.25 -8.40 -3.55
CA GLN A 352 20.31 -7.38 -3.62
C GLN A 352 20.54 -6.71 -4.98
N ASN A 353 20.20 -7.40 -6.08
CA ASN A 353 20.41 -6.91 -7.44
C ASN A 353 19.13 -6.36 -8.11
N ASN A 354 18.01 -6.32 -7.38
CA ASN A 354 16.74 -5.83 -7.91
C ASN A 354 16.41 -4.45 -7.31
N THR A 355 15.78 -3.61 -8.13
CA THR A 355 15.26 -2.30 -7.72
C THR A 355 13.73 -2.29 -7.66
N GLY A 356 13.11 -3.45 -7.43
CA GLY A 356 11.66 -3.59 -7.50
C GLY A 356 11.17 -5.01 -7.26
N ILE A 357 9.85 -5.13 -7.15
CA ILE A 357 9.15 -6.40 -6.97
C ILE A 357 7.81 -6.38 -7.70
N ASP A 358 7.39 -7.55 -8.16
CA ASP A 358 6.06 -7.77 -8.72
C ASP A 358 5.25 -8.60 -7.73
N ILE A 359 4.05 -8.13 -7.40
CA ILE A 359 3.14 -8.76 -6.46
C ILE A 359 1.89 -9.17 -7.23
N VAL A 360 1.62 -10.47 -7.33
CA VAL A 360 0.33 -10.94 -7.87
C VAL A 360 -0.76 -10.54 -6.89
N LEU A 361 -1.75 -9.78 -7.35
CA LEU A 361 -2.85 -9.34 -6.50
C LEU A 361 -3.86 -10.47 -6.27
N PRO A 362 -4.49 -10.57 -5.09
CA PRO A 362 -5.58 -11.52 -4.84
C PRO A 362 -6.81 -11.32 -5.75
N SER A 363 -6.99 -10.10 -6.25
CA SER A 363 -8.03 -9.69 -7.21
C SER A 363 -7.51 -8.53 -8.05
N LEU A 364 -8.05 -8.34 -9.27
CA LEU A 364 -7.62 -7.26 -10.17
C LEU A 364 -7.94 -5.86 -9.65
N GLU A 365 -8.92 -5.72 -8.76
CA GLU A 365 -9.12 -4.56 -7.90
C GLU A 365 -8.96 -5.01 -6.46
N PHE A 366 -7.98 -4.46 -5.74
CA PHE A 366 -7.60 -4.89 -4.41
C PHE A 366 -7.48 -3.69 -3.47
N LYS A 367 -8.42 -3.56 -2.54
CA LYS A 367 -8.33 -2.55 -1.47
C LYS A 367 -7.40 -3.05 -0.37
N GLY A 368 -6.34 -2.30 -0.11
CA GLY A 368 -5.34 -2.72 0.86
C GLY A 368 -4.29 -1.66 1.19
N GLN A 369 -3.21 -2.10 1.81
CA GLN A 369 -2.10 -1.27 2.21
C GLN A 369 -0.76 -1.94 1.89
N VAL A 370 0.14 -1.21 1.22
CA VAL A 370 1.55 -1.59 1.06
C VAL A 370 2.38 -0.90 2.13
N GLU A 371 3.26 -1.65 2.77
CA GLU A 371 4.28 -1.16 3.70
C GLU A 371 5.67 -1.60 3.21
N ILE A 372 6.64 -0.71 3.31
CA ILE A 372 8.04 -0.99 2.99
C ILE A 372 8.87 -0.74 4.24
N PHE A 373 9.62 -1.76 4.63
CA PHE A 373 10.60 -1.69 5.71
C PHE A 373 12.01 -1.71 5.14
N ASP A 374 12.94 -1.09 5.83
CA ASP A 374 14.37 -1.23 5.52
C ASP A 374 14.96 -2.55 6.05
N GLU A 375 16.25 -2.77 5.80
CA GLU A 375 17.00 -3.95 6.27
C GLU A 375 17.04 -4.12 7.80
N LYS A 376 16.71 -3.06 8.56
CA LYS A 376 16.67 -3.04 10.03
C LYS A 376 15.23 -3.22 10.57
N ASN A 377 14.27 -3.60 9.72
CA ASN A 377 12.84 -3.73 10.04
C ASN A 377 12.17 -2.40 10.43
N MET A 378 12.66 -1.26 9.94
CA MET A 378 12.03 0.04 10.20
C MET A 378 11.15 0.44 9.03
N LEU A 379 9.93 0.88 9.32
CA LEU A 379 8.98 1.33 8.28
C LEU A 379 9.51 2.60 7.61
N ILE A 380 9.69 2.56 6.29
CA ILE A 380 10.20 3.68 5.48
C ILE A 380 9.18 4.21 4.47
N ALA A 381 8.16 3.44 4.10
CA ALA A 381 7.06 3.89 3.24
C ALA A 381 5.75 3.15 3.55
N THR A 382 4.62 3.82 3.35
CA THR A 382 3.29 3.21 3.42
C THR A 382 2.35 3.82 2.38
N LYS A 383 1.46 3.00 1.81
CA LYS A 383 0.38 3.46 0.92
C LYS A 383 -0.86 2.61 1.15
N LYS A 384 -1.95 3.23 1.61
CA LYS A 384 -3.28 2.61 1.71
C LYS A 384 -4.17 3.17 0.60
N THR A 385 -4.67 2.31 -0.29
CA THR A 385 -5.50 2.69 -1.43
C THR A 385 -6.19 1.45 -2.03
N ILE A 386 -6.94 1.64 -3.11
CA ILE A 386 -7.34 0.57 -4.02
C ILE A 386 -6.23 0.43 -5.07
N PHE A 387 -5.65 -0.76 -5.15
CA PHE A 387 -4.66 -1.14 -6.16
C PHE A 387 -5.35 -1.89 -7.30
N TYR A 388 -4.88 -1.69 -8.52
CA TYR A 388 -5.31 -2.45 -9.68
C TYR A 388 -4.18 -3.30 -10.25
N GLY A 389 -4.54 -4.43 -10.85
CA GLY A 389 -3.57 -5.26 -11.55
C GLY A 389 -2.92 -4.49 -12.69
N GLY A 390 -1.60 -4.48 -12.76
CA GLY A 390 -0.85 -3.67 -13.73
C GLY A 390 -0.40 -2.31 -13.20
N ASP A 391 -0.89 -1.85 -12.04
CA ASP A 391 -0.41 -0.64 -11.38
C ASP A 391 1.11 -0.65 -11.22
N ILE A 392 1.75 0.48 -11.50
CA ILE A 392 3.16 0.72 -11.23
C ILE A 392 3.28 1.80 -10.17
N TYR A 393 3.85 1.44 -9.02
CA TYR A 393 4.22 2.38 -7.98
C TYR A 393 5.74 2.48 -7.87
N ASN A 394 6.23 3.70 -7.77
CA ASN A 394 7.63 3.98 -7.55
C ASN A 394 7.86 4.46 -6.13
N MET A 395 8.96 4.04 -5.53
CA MET A 395 9.46 4.59 -4.28
C MET A 395 10.35 5.79 -4.59
N GLY A 396 9.97 6.97 -4.09
CA GLY A 396 10.71 8.18 -4.39
C GLY A 396 10.31 9.38 -3.55
N SER A 397 10.82 10.53 -3.97
CA SER A 397 10.63 11.78 -3.26
C SER A 397 9.16 12.21 -3.27
N PRO A 398 8.56 12.55 -2.11
CA PRO A 398 7.11 12.73 -1.97
C PRO A 398 6.64 14.14 -2.32
N LEU A 399 7.29 14.75 -3.31
CA LEU A 399 6.98 16.10 -3.75
C LEU A 399 6.14 16.05 -5.02
N LYS A 400 4.90 16.50 -4.90
CA LYS A 400 4.00 16.64 -6.06
C LYS A 400 4.17 18.01 -6.66
N ILE A 401 4.09 18.10 -7.98
CA ILE A 401 3.92 19.39 -8.66
C ILE A 401 2.53 19.43 -9.24
N LEU A 402 1.75 20.46 -8.94
CA LEU A 402 0.41 20.62 -9.44
C LEU A 402 0.29 21.83 -10.36
N MET A 403 -0.43 21.65 -11.46
CA MET A 403 -0.87 22.71 -12.36
C MET A 403 -2.39 22.66 -12.47
N HIS A 404 -3.07 23.73 -12.07
CA HIS A 404 -4.54 23.78 -11.99
C HIS A 404 -5.14 22.59 -11.21
N ASP A 405 -4.57 22.31 -10.03
CA ASP A 405 -4.97 21.22 -9.12
C ASP A 405 -4.82 19.80 -9.70
N LYS A 406 -4.14 19.66 -10.84
CA LYS A 406 -3.74 18.36 -11.41
C LYS A 406 -2.25 18.15 -11.24
N GLU A 407 -1.89 16.99 -10.71
CA GLU A 407 -0.50 16.57 -10.58
C GLU A 407 0.15 16.43 -11.97
N LEU A 408 1.35 16.95 -12.10
CA LEU A 408 2.20 16.77 -13.26
C LEU A 408 2.91 15.41 -13.16
N ASN A 409 2.93 14.66 -14.25
CA ASN A 409 3.59 13.38 -14.36
C ASN A 409 5.04 13.54 -14.88
N ASP A 410 5.94 12.63 -14.52
CA ASP A 410 7.31 12.57 -15.05
C ASP A 410 7.38 11.99 -16.48
N THR A 411 6.34 11.29 -16.94
CA THR A 411 6.26 10.70 -18.29
C THR A 411 5.57 11.58 -19.33
N ASP A 412 4.61 12.40 -18.91
CA ASP A 412 3.83 13.27 -19.81
C ASP A 412 4.35 14.70 -19.76
N PRO A 413 4.59 15.34 -20.91
CA PRO A 413 5.11 16.69 -20.92
C PRO A 413 4.06 17.67 -20.40
N THR A 414 4.50 18.72 -19.73
CA THR A 414 3.57 19.75 -19.23
C THR A 414 2.99 20.52 -20.42
N HIS A 415 1.72 20.28 -20.75
CA HIS A 415 1.05 20.95 -21.85
C HIS A 415 0.50 22.32 -21.41
N LEU A 416 1.14 23.38 -21.89
CA LEU A 416 0.75 24.74 -21.54
C LEU A 416 -0.37 25.32 -22.42
N GLY A 417 -0.85 24.61 -23.45
CA GLY A 417 -1.79 25.16 -24.45
C GLY A 417 -1.09 25.97 -25.55
N ASN A 418 -1.89 26.52 -26.47
CA ASN A 418 -1.38 27.33 -27.57
C ASN A 418 -0.83 28.67 -27.09
N MET A 419 0.32 29.08 -27.63
CA MET A 419 0.90 30.40 -27.42
C MET A 419 0.22 31.41 -28.35
N VAL A 420 -0.79 32.11 -27.84
CA VAL A 420 -1.51 33.19 -28.56
C VAL A 420 -0.88 34.57 -28.32
N GLU A 421 -0.18 34.73 -27.20
CA GLU A 421 0.50 35.95 -26.79
C GLU A 421 1.98 35.60 -26.61
N GLY A 422 2.92 36.45 -27.06
CA GLY A 422 4.37 36.13 -27.10
C GLY A 422 5.00 35.75 -25.76
N GLN A 423 4.27 35.93 -24.66
CA GLN A 423 4.60 35.47 -23.32
C GLN A 423 3.40 34.78 -22.67
N LYS A 424 3.66 33.71 -21.91
CA LYS A 424 2.68 33.07 -21.03
C LYS A 424 3.27 32.86 -19.65
N VAL A 425 2.50 33.11 -18.59
CA VAL A 425 2.88 32.87 -17.20
C VAL A 425 1.85 31.95 -16.56
N ILE A 426 2.30 30.90 -15.89
CA ILE A 426 1.44 29.85 -15.36
C ILE A 426 1.81 29.62 -13.90
N ARG A 427 0.79 29.59 -13.04
CA ARG A 427 0.95 29.28 -11.63
C ARG A 427 0.90 27.77 -11.42
N MET A 428 1.86 27.26 -10.66
CA MET A 428 1.96 25.87 -10.22
C MET A 428 2.20 25.85 -8.71
N SER A 429 2.07 24.68 -8.09
CA SER A 429 2.46 24.48 -6.71
C SER A 429 3.30 23.23 -6.56
N VAL A 430 4.23 23.25 -5.62
CA VAL A 430 4.87 22.03 -5.12
C VAL A 430 4.27 21.71 -3.76
N GLN A 431 3.91 20.45 -3.53
CA GLN A 431 3.32 19.97 -2.29
C GLN A 431 4.23 18.94 -1.65
N ASN A 432 4.49 19.13 -0.36
CA ASN A 432 5.12 18.14 0.49
C ASN A 432 4.03 17.38 1.24
N GLU A 433 3.64 16.22 0.72
CA GLU A 433 2.69 15.33 1.38
C GLU A 433 3.34 14.45 2.47
N ASN A 434 4.58 14.75 2.87
CA ASN A 434 5.27 14.02 3.93
C ASN A 434 4.80 14.38 5.34
N ILE A 435 5.20 13.53 6.28
CA ILE A 435 5.25 13.82 7.71
C ILE A 435 6.57 14.45 8.16
N SER A 436 7.57 14.54 7.27
CA SER A 436 8.88 15.18 7.48
C SER A 436 9.14 16.32 6.48
N ALA A 437 9.93 17.32 6.89
CA ALA A 437 10.27 18.43 6.01
C ALA A 437 11.24 17.97 4.91
N VAL A 438 11.16 18.58 3.71
CA VAL A 438 12.13 18.36 2.63
C VAL A 438 13.03 19.58 2.51
N ALA A 439 14.35 19.39 2.63
CA ALA A 439 15.34 20.48 2.59
C ALA A 439 15.97 20.64 1.21
N ASN A 440 16.58 21.81 0.98
CA ASN A 440 17.31 22.16 -0.25
C ASN A 440 16.52 21.95 -1.55
N LEU A 441 15.19 22.13 -1.47
CA LEU A 441 14.30 21.98 -2.60
C LEU A 441 14.60 23.04 -3.66
N LYS A 442 14.74 22.59 -4.90
CA LYS A 442 15.00 23.37 -6.11
C LYS A 442 14.07 22.93 -7.23
N ILE A 443 13.62 23.91 -8.01
CA ILE A 443 12.77 23.71 -9.17
C ILE A 443 13.44 24.33 -10.39
N SER A 444 13.44 23.60 -11.49
CA SER A 444 13.93 24.06 -12.80
C SER A 444 13.07 23.45 -13.92
N VAL A 445 13.25 23.92 -15.15
CA VAL A 445 12.64 23.30 -16.33
C VAL A 445 13.66 22.35 -16.99
N GLN A 446 13.20 21.18 -17.44
CA GLN A 446 14.02 20.17 -18.11
C GLN A 446 13.47 19.82 -19.48
N GLN A 447 14.39 19.59 -20.44
CA GLN A 447 14.03 19.35 -21.82
C GLN A 447 13.25 18.04 -21.93
N TYR A 448 12.16 18.07 -22.69
CA TYR A 448 11.36 16.90 -22.99
C TYR A 448 11.72 16.37 -24.38
N MET A 449 12.37 15.20 -24.44
CA MET A 449 12.87 14.58 -25.68
C MET A 449 13.67 15.57 -26.55
N ASP A 450 13.42 15.59 -27.86
CA ASP A 450 13.99 16.51 -28.84
C ASP A 450 13.13 17.78 -29.04
N LYS A 451 12.06 17.95 -28.26
CA LYS A 451 11.15 19.10 -28.39
C LYS A 451 11.83 20.40 -27.93
N VAL A 452 11.51 21.47 -28.65
CA VAL A 452 11.96 22.84 -28.36
C VAL A 452 11.03 23.49 -27.35
N GLY A 453 11.57 24.23 -26.38
CA GLY A 453 10.75 24.92 -25.38
C GLY A 453 11.44 25.32 -24.09
N VAL A 454 12.39 24.51 -23.61
CA VAL A 454 13.10 24.78 -22.35
C VAL A 454 13.93 26.04 -22.37
N SER A 455 14.55 26.38 -23.50
CA SER A 455 15.31 27.62 -23.65
C SER A 455 14.45 28.86 -23.40
N TRP A 456 13.14 28.76 -23.66
CA TRP A 456 12.16 29.82 -23.53
C TRP A 456 11.44 29.86 -22.19
N ALA A 457 11.65 28.83 -21.35
CA ALA A 457 10.98 28.69 -20.08
C ALA A 457 11.91 29.08 -18.91
N ASP A 458 11.37 29.86 -17.99
CA ASP A 458 12.00 30.26 -16.73
C ASP A 458 11.00 30.08 -15.57
N VAL A 459 11.52 29.98 -14.35
CA VAL A 459 10.76 29.73 -13.12
C VAL A 459 10.92 30.89 -12.12
N SER A 460 9.94 31.11 -11.27
CA SER A 460 9.90 32.21 -10.29
C SER A 460 9.09 31.85 -9.04
N LEU A 461 9.46 32.41 -7.88
CA LEU A 461 8.69 32.29 -6.63
C LEU A 461 7.72 33.45 -6.36
N ASP A 462 7.86 34.56 -7.07
CA ASP A 462 7.04 35.76 -6.87
C ASP A 462 6.24 36.13 -8.13
N GLY A 463 6.44 35.41 -9.24
CA GLY A 463 5.84 35.69 -10.53
C GLY A 463 6.43 36.92 -11.23
N ILE A 464 7.54 37.48 -10.72
CA ILE A 464 8.18 38.71 -11.21
C ILE A 464 9.64 38.43 -11.60
N ASN A 465 10.41 37.80 -10.72
CA ASN A 465 11.83 37.51 -10.90
C ASN A 465 12.01 36.08 -11.42
N PHE A 466 12.31 35.96 -12.72
CA PHE A 466 12.41 34.68 -13.41
C PHE A 466 13.87 34.25 -13.64
N SER A 467 14.17 32.97 -13.42
CA SER A 467 15.48 32.34 -13.59
C SER A 467 15.35 30.91 -14.13
N LYS A 468 16.47 30.28 -14.52
CA LYS A 468 16.47 28.88 -14.98
C LYS A 468 16.25 27.85 -13.86
N GLU A 469 16.60 28.23 -12.64
CA GLU A 469 16.41 27.45 -11.41
C GLU A 469 16.01 28.40 -10.29
N ILE A 470 15.08 27.96 -9.44
CA ILE A 470 14.72 28.62 -8.17
C ILE A 470 15.00 27.67 -7.01
N SER A 471 15.40 28.23 -5.87
CA SER A 471 15.50 27.49 -4.61
C SER A 471 14.33 27.84 -3.70
N ILE A 472 13.61 26.81 -3.28
CA ILE A 472 12.51 26.91 -2.30
C ILE A 472 13.04 26.88 -0.87
N GLY A 473 14.18 26.21 -0.65
CA GLY A 473 14.74 25.95 0.68
C GLY A 473 14.10 24.73 1.31
N THR A 474 13.56 24.87 2.51
CA THR A 474 12.84 23.80 3.22
C THR A 474 11.34 23.92 2.98
N LEU A 475 10.68 22.80 2.67
CA LEU A 475 9.23 22.69 2.61
C LEU A 475 8.74 21.79 3.74
N ASP A 476 7.96 22.35 4.66
CA ASP A 476 7.46 21.65 5.85
C ASP A 476 6.50 20.51 5.50
N PRO A 477 6.31 19.53 6.40
CA PRO A 477 5.31 18.46 6.24
C PRO A 477 3.91 19.01 5.96
N GLN A 478 3.13 18.31 5.12
CA GLN A 478 1.74 18.64 4.78
C GLN A 478 1.55 20.09 4.29
N ASN A 479 2.58 20.67 3.68
CA ASN A 479 2.57 22.06 3.25
C ASN A 479 2.83 22.17 1.74
N SER A 480 2.54 23.34 1.20
CA SER A 480 2.67 23.63 -0.23
C SER A 480 3.31 24.98 -0.46
N LYS A 481 3.95 25.14 -1.61
CA LYS A 481 4.50 26.42 -2.04
C LYS A 481 4.20 26.66 -3.50
N GLU A 482 3.63 27.83 -3.79
CA GLU A 482 3.37 28.26 -5.16
C GLU A 482 4.67 28.71 -5.85
N PHE A 483 4.73 28.48 -7.15
CA PHE A 483 5.75 29.01 -8.04
C PHE A 483 5.12 29.29 -9.42
N TRP A 484 5.83 30.05 -10.24
CA TRP A 484 5.38 30.45 -11.57
C TRP A 484 6.36 29.97 -12.62
N VAL A 485 5.83 29.51 -13.74
CA VAL A 485 6.59 29.21 -14.95
C VAL A 485 6.22 30.24 -16.01
N LYS A 486 7.22 30.96 -16.52
CA LYS A 486 7.07 31.88 -17.64
C LYS A 486 7.70 31.28 -18.88
N VAL A 487 6.98 31.36 -19.99
CA VAL A 487 7.45 30.95 -21.31
C VAL A 487 7.40 32.15 -22.24
N VAL A 488 8.53 32.49 -22.86
CA VAL A 488 8.63 33.58 -23.84
C VAL A 488 9.06 33.01 -25.17
N LYS A 489 8.14 32.98 -26.15
CA LYS A 489 8.44 32.43 -27.48
C LYS A 489 9.47 33.33 -28.17
N ASP A 490 10.53 32.74 -28.70
CA ASP A 490 11.44 33.47 -29.59
C ASP A 490 10.73 33.81 -30.90
N TYR A 491 10.70 35.11 -31.25
CA TYR A 491 10.07 35.60 -32.48
C TYR A 491 10.69 35.03 -33.76
N ASN A 492 11.89 34.45 -33.69
CA ASN A 492 12.56 33.81 -34.82
C ASN A 492 12.10 32.34 -35.04
N TYR A 493 11.32 31.75 -34.13
CA TYR A 493 10.79 30.40 -34.27
C TYR A 493 9.43 30.40 -34.99
N MET A 494 9.42 29.96 -36.26
CA MET A 494 8.22 29.93 -37.11
C MET A 494 7.35 28.66 -36.96
N GLY A 495 7.56 27.85 -35.91
CA GLY A 495 6.73 26.65 -35.65
C GLY A 495 5.38 26.96 -34.99
N LEU A 496 4.36 26.18 -35.36
CA LEU A 496 3.02 26.16 -34.76
C LEU A 496 2.88 25.08 -33.65
N GLU A 497 3.93 24.32 -33.37
CA GLU A 497 3.91 23.25 -32.37
C GLU A 497 3.71 23.81 -30.94
N PRO A 498 2.95 23.11 -30.08
CA PRO A 498 2.87 23.43 -28.65
C PRO A 498 4.25 23.35 -27.98
N ILE A 499 4.47 24.18 -26.96
CA ILE A 499 5.71 24.18 -26.20
C ILE A 499 5.62 23.09 -25.13
N TYR A 500 6.58 22.17 -25.14
CA TYR A 500 6.68 21.05 -24.19
C TYR A 500 7.97 21.13 -23.37
N PHE A 501 7.85 20.93 -22.07
CA PHE A 501 8.98 20.74 -21.14
C PHE A 501 8.49 19.99 -19.90
N ASN A 502 9.45 19.47 -19.14
CA ASN A 502 9.21 18.88 -17.82
C ASN A 502 9.60 19.86 -16.73
N ILE A 503 9.01 19.73 -15.56
CA ILE A 503 9.52 20.38 -14.35
C ILE A 503 10.49 19.40 -13.68
N LYS A 504 11.73 19.83 -13.50
CA LYS A 504 12.72 19.09 -12.73
C LYS A 504 12.71 19.59 -11.30
N LEU A 505 12.54 18.63 -10.40
CA LEU A 505 12.61 18.82 -8.97
C LEU A 505 13.90 18.18 -8.44
N ALA A 506 14.63 18.90 -7.60
CA ALA A 506 15.83 18.41 -6.91
C ALA A 506 15.78 18.80 -5.44
N HIS A 507 16.18 17.91 -4.56
CA HIS A 507 16.27 18.11 -3.11
C HIS A 507 17.24 17.09 -2.51
N ASP A 508 17.52 17.22 -1.21
CA ASP A 508 18.38 16.30 -0.45
C ASP A 508 17.71 14.97 -0.09
#